data_AF-A0A6J6TP09-F1
#
_entry.id   AF-A0A6J6TP09-F1
#
_cell.length_a   1.000
_cell.length_b   1.000
_cell.length_c   1.000
_cell.angle_alpha   90.00
_cell.angle_beta   90.00
_cell.angle_gamma   90.00
#
_symmetry.space_group_name_H-M   'P 1'
#
loop_
_entity.id
_entity.type
_entity.pdbx_description
1 polymer ?
#
loop_
_entity_poly.entity_id
_entity_poly.type
_entity_poly.pdbx_seq_one_letter_code
_entity_poly.pdbx_strand_id
1 'polypeptide(L)'
;MTFGAWYRPIIGPTVAGVTVIAALTLASQPAAALPSAHPNARPATDTTVKASSWQEAASQLGTAGSLWEPARTAGLKRTKPIDVIADGLTFASGRARSGDTFAGATYGATRGASASRPSFTIVEKWADTGWAAEPATSTSMARVGSTPIRLGSPGTDVTVTAQVFANCFVQPSSGNPKNVPAGYRCSKADVARTGGVLRMTARPASTMTEPGRTSIVITSTGLTYAQLVAIASSLEQASGGGGDVTGSAQMVAMCGQMVDGAMTYEKASAFAASNGYSMRIGSIDGEAQMVTMDFRWDRFTVSVVKNIVTGCTYG
;
A
#
# COMPACT_ATOMS: atom_id res chain seq x y z
N MET A 1 -36.81 24.59 -26.53
CA MET A 1 -37.30 25.06 -25.22
C MET A 1 -36.17 25.83 -24.56
N THR A 2 -36.49 27.06 -24.17
CA THR A 2 -35.65 28.19 -23.75
C THR A 2 -35.07 28.06 -22.33
N PHE A 3 -33.89 28.67 -22.10
CA PHE A 3 -33.35 29.41 -20.92
C PHE A 3 -31.81 29.43 -21.11
N GLY A 4 -31.06 30.53 -21.31
CA GLY A 4 -31.15 31.91 -20.82
C GLY A 4 -30.74 31.96 -19.34
N ALA A 5 -29.76 32.69 -18.82
CA ALA A 5 -28.83 33.69 -19.36
C ALA A 5 -27.95 34.18 -18.17
N TRP A 6 -26.66 34.43 -18.42
CA TRP A 6 -25.78 35.48 -17.88
C TRP A 6 -25.52 35.65 -16.36
N TYR A 7 -24.23 35.54 -16.01
CA TYR A 7 -23.60 35.99 -14.76
C TYR A 7 -22.86 37.31 -15.01
N ARG A 8 -23.05 38.33 -14.16
CA ARG A 8 -22.09 39.43 -13.97
C ARG A 8 -22.11 39.94 -12.51
N PRO A 9 -20.95 40.35 -11.96
CA PRO A 9 -20.79 40.68 -10.54
C PRO A 9 -20.96 42.19 -10.28
N ILE A 10 -21.27 42.55 -9.03
CA ILE A 10 -21.20 43.93 -8.52
C ILE A 10 -20.39 43.93 -7.22
N ILE A 11 -19.32 44.71 -7.23
CA ILE A 11 -18.52 45.14 -6.08
C ILE A 11 -19.14 46.44 -5.56
N GLY A 12 -19.28 46.60 -4.25
CA GLY A 12 -19.50 47.91 -3.62
C GLY A 12 -19.73 47.86 -2.11
N PRO A 13 -19.35 48.91 -1.36
CA PRO A 13 -18.75 48.81 -0.02
C PRO A 13 -19.57 49.50 1.09
N THR A 14 -19.25 49.27 2.38
CA THR A 14 -19.33 50.19 3.56
C THR A 14 -19.39 49.38 4.88
N VAL A 15 -19.08 49.82 6.10
CA VAL A 15 -18.17 50.77 6.80
C VAL A 15 -18.48 50.57 8.31
N ALA A 16 -17.47 50.70 9.19
CA ALA A 16 -17.52 50.96 10.65
C ALA A 16 -18.30 49.95 11.56
N GLY A 17 -17.81 49.48 12.70
CA GLY A 17 -16.81 49.99 13.63
C GLY A 17 -17.48 50.10 15.00
N VAL A 18 -17.11 49.30 16.01
CA VAL A 18 -17.34 49.58 17.44
C VAL A 18 -16.29 48.86 18.28
N THR A 19 -15.65 49.65 19.14
CA THR A 19 -14.68 49.34 20.19
C THR A 19 -15.34 48.70 21.42
N VAL A 20 -14.77 47.66 22.02
CA VAL A 20 -15.07 47.29 23.42
C VAL A 20 -13.82 46.76 24.16
N ILE A 21 -13.32 47.62 25.06
CA ILE A 21 -12.91 47.42 26.46
C ILE A 21 -12.00 46.22 26.82
N ALA A 22 -10.77 46.57 27.22
CA ALA A 22 -9.85 45.72 27.97
C ALA A 22 -10.33 45.50 29.42
N ALA A 23 -10.34 44.25 29.87
CA ALA A 23 -10.43 43.89 31.28
C ALA A 23 -9.24 42.99 31.66
N LEU A 24 -8.39 43.49 32.55
CA LEU A 24 -7.38 42.72 33.26
C LEU A 24 -8.07 41.62 34.09
N THR A 25 -7.60 40.38 33.96
CA THR A 25 -7.78 39.35 34.98
C THR A 25 -6.41 38.76 35.35
N LEU A 26 -6.07 38.89 36.63
CA LEU A 26 -4.91 38.28 37.26
C LEU A 26 -5.20 36.81 37.58
N ALA A 27 -4.27 35.96 37.15
CA ALA A 27 -3.75 34.77 37.84
C ALA A 27 -4.73 33.84 38.58
N SER A 28 -5.00 32.70 37.96
CA SER A 28 -4.79 31.39 38.59
C SER A 28 -4.54 30.37 37.47
N GLN A 29 -3.31 29.86 37.39
CA GLN A 29 -2.98 28.74 36.52
C GLN A 29 -3.43 27.46 37.22
N PRO A 30 -4.42 26.70 36.70
CA PRO A 30 -4.40 25.26 36.90
C PRO A 30 -3.32 24.70 35.98
N ALA A 31 -2.50 23.81 36.54
CA ALA A 31 -1.50 23.04 35.83
C ALA A 31 -2.01 22.59 34.47
N ALA A 32 -1.20 22.81 33.42
CA ALA A 32 -1.43 22.22 32.12
C ALA A 32 -1.46 20.69 32.29
N ALA A 33 -2.67 20.13 32.38
CA ALA A 33 -2.88 18.73 32.15
C ALA A 33 -2.42 18.46 30.71
N LEU A 34 -1.30 17.74 30.58
CA LEU A 34 -0.99 17.02 29.36
C LEU A 34 -2.27 16.28 28.92
N PRO A 35 -2.63 16.28 27.63
CA PRO A 35 -3.80 15.53 27.19
C PRO A 35 -3.59 14.07 27.58
N SER A 36 -4.39 13.62 28.55
CA SER A 36 -4.57 12.21 28.88
C SER A 36 -4.92 11.52 27.57
N ALA A 37 -4.02 10.67 27.06
CA ALA A 37 -4.35 9.78 25.97
C ALA A 37 -5.58 8.98 26.41
N HIS A 38 -6.72 9.25 25.76
CA HIS A 38 -7.92 8.45 25.97
C HIS A 38 -7.57 6.98 25.68
N PRO A 39 -7.75 6.04 26.63
CA PRO A 39 -7.84 4.64 26.26
C PRO A 39 -9.18 4.49 25.53
N ASN A 40 -9.21 3.69 24.46
CA ASN A 40 -10.40 3.28 23.69
C ASN A 40 -10.71 4.00 22.37
N ALA A 41 -9.80 4.80 21.80
CA ALA A 41 -9.90 5.05 20.36
C ALA A 41 -9.49 3.77 19.62
N ARG A 42 -10.46 3.09 18.99
CA ARG A 42 -10.19 1.94 18.11
C ARG A 42 -9.11 2.36 17.11
N PRO A 43 -7.93 1.70 17.09
CA PRO A 43 -6.92 2.04 16.10
C PRO A 43 -7.55 1.85 14.72
N ALA A 44 -7.43 2.86 13.85
CA ALA A 44 -7.81 2.70 12.45
C ALA A 44 -7.03 1.49 11.92
N THR A 45 -7.74 0.46 11.44
CA THR A 45 -7.11 -0.74 10.88
C THR A 45 -6.54 -0.50 9.48
N ASP A 46 -6.84 0.66 8.92
CA ASP A 46 -6.63 0.97 7.52
C ASP A 46 -5.45 1.92 7.42
N THR A 47 -4.51 1.59 6.54
CA THR A 47 -3.27 2.34 6.34
C THR A 47 -3.30 2.93 4.95
N THR A 48 -3.17 4.25 4.82
CA THR A 48 -2.92 4.93 3.55
C THR A 48 -1.73 5.86 3.71
N VAL A 49 -0.59 5.47 3.15
CA VAL A 49 0.68 6.20 3.30
C VAL A 49 1.39 6.36 1.96
N LYS A 50 2.33 7.31 1.93
CA LYS A 50 3.23 7.53 0.79
C LYS A 50 4.62 7.12 1.21
N ALA A 51 5.24 6.21 0.47
CA ALA A 51 6.60 5.77 0.72
C ALA A 51 7.57 6.33 -0.32
N SER A 52 8.77 6.70 0.12
CA SER A 52 9.83 7.23 -0.74
C SER A 52 10.64 6.14 -1.45
N SER A 53 10.57 4.90 -0.99
CA SER A 53 11.27 3.75 -1.58
C SER A 53 10.42 2.48 -1.50
N TRP A 54 10.74 1.47 -2.33
CA TRP A 54 10.04 0.18 -2.27
C TRP A 54 10.31 -0.57 -0.96
N GLN A 55 11.50 -0.39 -0.37
CA GLN A 55 11.83 -0.93 0.94
C GLN A 55 11.02 -0.28 2.07
N GLU A 56 10.83 1.04 2.01
CA GLU A 56 9.93 1.74 2.93
C GLU A 56 8.48 1.27 2.72
N ALA A 57 8.02 1.16 1.47
CA ALA A 57 6.69 0.66 1.15
C ALA A 57 6.45 -0.76 1.70
N ALA A 58 7.44 -1.64 1.57
CA ALA A 58 7.37 -3.00 2.13
C ALA A 58 7.35 -2.97 3.66
N SER A 59 8.11 -2.06 4.29
CA SER A 59 8.10 -1.88 5.74
C SER A 59 6.76 -1.35 6.25
N GLN A 60 6.11 -0.45 5.50
CA GLN A 60 4.76 0.06 5.80
C GLN A 60 3.69 -1.03 5.73
N LEU A 61 3.81 -2.01 4.83
CA LEU A 61 2.88 -3.15 4.78
C LEU A 61 3.17 -4.18 5.89
N GLY A 62 4.44 -4.51 6.13
CA GLY A 62 4.87 -5.48 7.14
C GLY A 62 5.55 -6.70 6.53
N THR A 63 5.80 -7.70 7.37
CA THR A 63 6.64 -8.87 7.07
C THR A 63 5.85 -10.04 6.46
N ALA A 64 4.52 -10.01 6.48
CA ALA A 64 3.67 -11.05 5.91
C ALA A 64 3.82 -11.24 4.39
N GLY A 65 4.50 -10.32 3.70
CA GLY A 65 4.86 -10.45 2.30
C GLY A 65 6.07 -9.61 1.92
N SER A 66 6.36 -9.52 0.64
CA SER A 66 7.42 -8.65 0.09
C SER A 66 6.90 -7.87 -1.09
N LEU A 67 7.57 -6.77 -1.42
CA LEU A 67 7.34 -6.05 -2.67
C LEU A 67 8.53 -6.26 -3.61
N TRP A 68 8.41 -5.79 -4.85
CA TRP A 68 9.40 -6.02 -5.91
C TRP A 68 9.75 -4.72 -6.63
N GLU A 69 11.00 -4.28 -6.45
CA GLU A 69 11.50 -3.05 -7.06
C GLU A 69 12.10 -3.29 -8.44
N PRO A 70 11.74 -2.51 -9.48
CA PRO A 70 12.41 -2.61 -10.78
C PRO A 70 13.81 -1.98 -10.76
N ALA A 71 14.86 -2.81 -10.88
CA ALA A 71 16.24 -2.34 -11.05
C ALA A 71 16.50 -1.71 -12.44
N ARG A 72 15.67 -2.04 -13.45
CA ARG A 72 15.68 -1.39 -14.76
C ARG A 72 14.32 -0.76 -15.04
N THR A 73 14.33 0.51 -15.45
CA THR A 73 13.12 1.28 -15.72
C THR A 73 13.02 1.76 -17.16
N ALA A 74 13.84 1.21 -18.07
CA ALA A 74 14.00 1.71 -19.44
C ALA A 74 14.34 3.22 -19.53
N GLY A 75 15.09 3.73 -18.55
CA GLY A 75 15.46 5.15 -18.46
C GLY A 75 14.35 6.06 -17.93
N LEU A 76 13.22 5.50 -17.50
CA LEU A 76 12.09 6.26 -16.96
C LEU A 76 12.27 6.53 -15.47
N LYS A 77 12.05 7.77 -15.06
CA LYS A 77 12.09 8.17 -13.65
C LYS A 77 10.72 7.97 -13.00
N ARG A 78 10.70 7.58 -11.72
CA ARG A 78 9.47 7.54 -10.93
C ARG A 78 8.92 8.95 -10.75
N THR A 79 7.62 9.16 -10.97
CA THR A 79 7.01 10.50 -10.97
C THR A 79 6.46 10.95 -9.63
N LYS A 80 6.10 9.99 -8.77
CA LYS A 80 5.46 10.22 -7.48
C LYS A 80 6.03 9.25 -6.44
N PRO A 81 5.82 9.50 -5.14
CA PRO A 81 5.98 8.49 -4.11
C PRO A 81 5.18 7.22 -4.42
N ILE A 82 5.54 6.14 -3.75
CA ILE A 82 4.81 4.87 -3.83
C ILE A 82 3.58 4.99 -2.95
N ASP A 83 2.43 4.71 -3.54
CA ASP A 83 1.16 4.68 -2.82
C ASP A 83 1.04 3.33 -2.12
N VAL A 84 0.85 3.32 -0.80
CA VAL A 84 0.68 2.10 -0.01
C VAL A 84 -0.67 2.17 0.70
N ILE A 85 -1.50 1.16 0.45
CA ILE A 85 -2.85 1.05 1.00
C ILE A 85 -3.03 -0.35 1.58
N ALA A 86 -3.59 -0.42 2.78
CA ALA A 86 -4.04 -1.66 3.41
C ALA A 86 -5.36 -1.41 4.13
N ASP A 87 -6.30 -2.34 4.02
CA ASP A 87 -7.65 -2.23 4.59
C ASP A 87 -8.13 -3.60 5.08
N GLY A 88 -8.78 -3.64 6.24
CA GLY A 88 -9.49 -4.83 6.74
C GLY A 88 -8.62 -6.08 6.90
N LEU A 89 -7.32 -5.91 7.15
CA LEU A 89 -6.38 -7.03 7.23
C LEU A 89 -6.67 -7.91 8.44
N THR A 90 -6.58 -9.23 8.23
CA THR A 90 -6.52 -10.21 9.32
C THR A 90 -5.39 -11.18 9.08
N PHE A 91 -4.82 -11.71 10.17
CA PHE A 91 -3.66 -12.58 10.15
C PHE A 91 -3.91 -13.87 10.91
N ALA A 92 -3.24 -14.92 10.46
CA ALA A 92 -3.04 -16.16 11.22
C ALA A 92 -1.79 -16.88 10.70
N SER A 93 -0.88 -17.23 11.62
CA SER A 93 0.35 -17.97 11.34
C SER A 93 1.30 -17.26 10.37
N GLY A 94 1.57 -15.97 10.59
CA GLY A 94 2.51 -15.17 9.81
C GLY A 94 2.00 -14.75 8.43
N ARG A 95 0.72 -14.97 8.14
CA ARG A 95 0.11 -14.70 6.84
C ARG A 95 -1.18 -13.91 6.97
N ALA A 96 -1.40 -13.01 6.01
CA ALA A 96 -2.69 -12.39 5.81
C ALA A 96 -3.73 -13.45 5.37
N ARG A 97 -4.93 -13.35 5.91
CA ARG A 97 -6.07 -14.25 5.64
C ARG A 97 -7.21 -13.55 4.92
N SER A 98 -7.33 -12.25 5.11
CA SER A 98 -8.34 -11.41 4.46
C SER A 98 -7.84 -9.96 4.41
N GLY A 99 -8.69 -9.10 3.86
CA GLY A 99 -8.42 -7.68 3.66
C GLY A 99 -7.82 -7.43 2.30
N ASP A 100 -7.43 -6.18 2.10
CA ASP A 100 -6.96 -5.65 0.83
C ASP A 100 -5.58 -4.99 1.01
N THR A 101 -4.69 -5.17 0.04
CA THR A 101 -3.41 -4.45 -0.01
C THR A 101 -3.15 -3.88 -1.38
N PHE A 102 -2.33 -2.84 -1.42
CA PHE A 102 -1.85 -2.20 -2.63
C PHE A 102 -0.53 -1.48 -2.36
N ALA A 103 0.42 -1.65 -3.27
CA ALA A 103 1.59 -0.81 -3.41
C ALA A 103 1.76 -0.42 -4.88
N GLY A 104 1.80 0.87 -5.20
CA GLY A 104 1.77 1.32 -6.60
C GLY A 104 2.75 2.44 -6.90
N ALA A 105 3.45 2.34 -8.03
CA ALA A 105 4.36 3.37 -8.52
C ALA A 105 4.25 3.56 -10.03
N THR A 106 4.35 4.80 -10.49
CA THR A 106 4.38 5.16 -11.91
C THR A 106 5.73 5.75 -12.30
N TYR A 107 6.24 5.32 -13.45
CA TYR A 107 7.51 5.72 -14.06
C TYR A 107 7.24 6.29 -15.46
N GLY A 108 7.91 7.40 -15.78
CA GLY A 108 7.69 8.11 -17.05
C GLY A 108 6.47 9.01 -17.01
N ALA A 109 6.02 9.53 -18.15
CA ALA A 109 5.00 10.59 -18.16
C ALA A 109 3.64 10.12 -17.59
N THR A 110 3.13 10.85 -16.59
CA THR A 110 1.75 10.73 -16.11
C THR A 110 0.76 11.20 -17.18
N ARG A 111 -0.39 10.52 -17.28
CA ARG A 111 -1.51 10.83 -18.20
C ARG A 111 -1.70 12.35 -18.38
N GLY A 112 -1.61 12.81 -19.63
CA GLY A 112 -1.78 14.22 -20.02
C GLY A 112 -0.69 14.75 -20.96
N ALA A 113 0.53 14.20 -20.90
CA ALA A 113 1.63 14.58 -21.77
C ALA A 113 1.78 13.61 -22.96
N SER A 114 0.85 13.66 -23.91
CA SER A 114 0.79 12.87 -25.15
C SER A 114 0.90 11.34 -24.98
N ALA A 115 -0.05 10.58 -25.56
CA ALA A 115 -0.01 9.11 -25.61
C ALA A 115 1.27 8.52 -26.27
N SER A 116 2.14 9.39 -26.80
CA SER A 116 3.43 9.07 -27.41
C SER A 116 4.58 8.83 -26.42
N ARG A 117 4.49 9.29 -25.16
CA ARG A 117 5.63 9.17 -24.23
C ARG A 117 5.60 7.83 -23.49
N PRO A 118 6.73 7.09 -23.47
CA PRO A 118 6.78 5.81 -22.78
C PRO A 118 6.57 6.00 -21.27
N SER A 119 5.73 5.14 -20.69
CA SER A 119 5.49 5.07 -19.26
C SER A 119 5.13 3.65 -18.84
N PHE A 120 5.34 3.35 -17.56
CA PHE A 120 4.76 2.15 -16.96
C PHE A 120 4.37 2.41 -15.51
N THR A 121 3.38 1.65 -15.06
CA THR A 121 2.95 1.59 -13.68
C THR A 121 3.13 0.15 -13.22
N ILE A 122 3.80 -0.03 -12.09
CA ILE A 122 3.85 -1.29 -11.37
C ILE A 122 2.92 -1.17 -10.17
N VAL A 123 2.05 -2.16 -9.99
CA VAL A 123 1.22 -2.30 -8.81
C VAL A 123 1.34 -3.70 -8.26
N GLU A 124 1.34 -3.79 -6.95
CA GLU A 124 1.58 -5.00 -6.20
C GLU A 124 0.59 -5.13 -5.05
N LYS A 125 0.32 -6.37 -4.66
CA LYS A 125 -0.40 -6.70 -3.44
C LYS A 125 0.08 -8.04 -2.89
N TRP A 126 -0.18 -8.31 -1.62
CA TRP A 126 -0.08 -9.67 -1.13
C TRP A 126 -1.04 -10.58 -1.90
N ALA A 127 -0.58 -11.77 -2.28
CA ALA A 127 -1.33 -12.63 -3.17
C ALA A 127 -2.66 -13.09 -2.54
N ASP A 128 -2.68 -13.24 -1.22
CA ASP A 128 -3.79 -13.77 -0.44
C ASP A 128 -4.81 -12.69 0.01
N THR A 129 -4.57 -11.42 -0.30
CA THR A 129 -5.51 -10.30 -0.04
C THR A 129 -6.26 -9.90 -1.30
N GLY A 130 -7.30 -9.09 -1.22
CA GLY A 130 -7.83 -8.38 -2.40
C GLY A 130 -6.99 -7.14 -2.74
N TRP A 131 -7.45 -6.40 -3.75
CA TRP A 131 -6.80 -5.17 -4.24
C TRP A 131 -7.42 -3.96 -3.56
N ALA A 132 -6.65 -3.24 -2.75
CA ALA A 132 -7.14 -2.00 -2.14
C ALA A 132 -7.31 -0.87 -3.18
N ALA A 133 -6.61 -0.99 -4.31
CA ALA A 133 -6.87 -0.23 -5.52
C ALA A 133 -6.66 -1.14 -6.74
N GLU A 134 -7.71 -1.32 -7.54
CA GLU A 134 -7.64 -2.23 -8.68
C GLU A 134 -6.69 -1.71 -9.78
N PRO A 135 -5.83 -2.57 -10.35
CA PRO A 135 -5.10 -2.22 -11.56
C PRO A 135 -6.09 -1.90 -12.67
N ALA A 136 -5.86 -0.80 -13.40
CA ALA A 136 -6.68 -0.46 -14.55
C ALA A 136 -6.62 -1.58 -15.61
N THR A 137 -7.74 -2.29 -15.82
CA THR A 137 -7.86 -3.31 -16.86
C THR A 137 -8.77 -2.81 -17.98
N SER A 138 -8.29 -2.88 -19.22
CA SER A 138 -9.12 -2.58 -20.39
C SER A 138 -9.91 -3.81 -20.84
N THR A 139 -11.16 -3.61 -21.25
CA THR A 139 -12.02 -4.66 -21.84
C THR A 139 -11.53 -5.12 -23.22
N SER A 140 -10.58 -4.38 -23.81
CA SER A 140 -10.00 -4.71 -25.11
C SER A 140 -8.67 -5.48 -25.04
N MET A 141 -8.34 -6.04 -23.87
CA MET A 141 -7.10 -6.79 -23.70
C MET A 141 -7.24 -8.25 -24.12
N ALA A 142 -6.24 -8.76 -24.82
CA ALA A 142 -6.11 -10.19 -25.10
C ALA A 142 -4.70 -10.69 -24.81
N ARG A 143 -4.58 -12.00 -24.61
CA ARG A 143 -3.29 -12.62 -24.29
C ARG A 143 -2.35 -12.54 -25.49
N VAL A 144 -1.15 -12.02 -25.26
CA VAL A 144 -0.01 -12.09 -26.18
C VAL A 144 0.70 -13.43 -25.99
N GLY A 145 0.94 -13.83 -24.75
CA GLY A 145 1.60 -15.10 -24.44
C GLY A 145 1.93 -15.25 -22.96
N SER A 146 2.70 -16.30 -22.66
CA SER A 146 3.37 -16.44 -21.37
C SER A 146 4.87 -16.44 -21.59
N THR A 147 5.60 -15.87 -20.65
CA THR A 147 7.06 -15.82 -20.69
C THR A 147 7.62 -16.15 -19.31
N PRO A 148 8.71 -16.93 -19.22
CA PRO A 148 9.46 -17.03 -17.98
C PRO A 148 10.08 -15.67 -17.66
N ILE A 149 10.00 -15.26 -16.40
CA ILE A 149 10.62 -14.07 -15.83
C ILE A 149 11.52 -14.55 -14.70
N ARG A 150 12.78 -14.13 -14.72
CA ARG A 150 13.68 -14.31 -13.58
C ARG A 150 13.59 -13.09 -12.69
N LEU A 151 13.26 -13.29 -11.43
CA LEU A 151 13.13 -12.26 -10.40
C LEU A 151 14.28 -12.39 -9.41
N GLY A 152 14.75 -11.28 -8.87
CA GLY A 152 15.85 -11.24 -7.92
C GLY A 152 17.21 -11.05 -8.58
N SER A 153 18.19 -10.71 -7.75
CA SER A 153 19.57 -10.53 -8.20
C SER A 153 20.20 -11.88 -8.59
N PRO A 154 21.22 -11.88 -9.46
CA PRO A 154 21.90 -13.10 -9.89
C PRO A 154 22.37 -13.95 -8.69
N GLY A 155 22.00 -15.23 -8.66
CA GLY A 155 22.35 -16.17 -7.59
C GLY A 155 21.28 -16.33 -6.49
N THR A 156 20.29 -15.44 -6.46
CA THR A 156 19.07 -15.57 -5.65
C THR A 156 17.81 -15.57 -6.51
N ASP A 157 17.96 -15.82 -7.81
CA ASP A 157 16.89 -15.61 -8.77
C ASP A 157 15.83 -16.72 -8.74
N VAL A 158 14.57 -16.31 -8.80
CA VAL A 158 13.41 -17.19 -8.87
C VAL A 158 12.78 -17.04 -10.25
N THR A 159 12.56 -18.16 -10.95
CA THR A 159 11.83 -18.14 -12.22
C THR A 159 10.34 -18.27 -11.99
N VAL A 160 9.57 -17.30 -12.48
CA VAL A 160 8.10 -17.30 -12.47
C VAL A 160 7.55 -17.22 -13.88
N THR A 161 6.35 -17.76 -14.10
CA THR A 161 5.67 -17.61 -15.40
C THR A 161 4.79 -16.36 -15.37
N ALA A 162 5.13 -15.37 -16.17
CA ALA A 162 4.30 -14.20 -16.38
C ALA A 162 3.33 -14.39 -17.55
N GLN A 163 2.14 -13.81 -17.42
CA GLN A 163 1.17 -13.67 -18.50
C GLN A 163 1.26 -12.26 -19.06
N VAL A 164 1.41 -12.14 -20.38
CA VAL A 164 1.48 -10.85 -21.07
C VAL A 164 0.21 -10.67 -21.90
N PHE A 165 -0.40 -9.51 -21.74
CA PHE A 165 -1.59 -9.04 -22.44
C PHE A 165 -1.25 -7.73 -23.14
N ALA A 166 -2.01 -7.40 -24.18
CA ALA A 166 -2.00 -6.09 -24.82
C ALA A 166 -3.43 -5.70 -25.18
N ASN A 167 -3.68 -4.42 -25.41
CA ASN A 167 -4.90 -4.02 -26.10
C ASN A 167 -4.76 -4.39 -27.58
N CYS A 168 -5.61 -5.23 -28.16
CA CYS A 168 -5.37 -5.63 -29.56
C CYS A 168 -5.59 -4.46 -30.55
N PHE A 169 -6.45 -3.51 -30.17
CA PHE A 169 -6.85 -2.39 -31.01
C PHE A 169 -6.83 -1.09 -30.21
N VAL A 170 -6.58 0.03 -30.89
CA VAL A 170 -6.77 1.36 -30.30
C VAL A 170 -8.25 1.53 -29.98
N GLN A 171 -8.54 1.84 -28.72
CA GLN A 171 -9.90 2.13 -28.29
C GLN A 171 -10.33 3.51 -28.79
N PRO A 172 -11.57 3.66 -29.27
CA PRO A 172 -12.05 4.96 -29.70
C PRO A 172 -12.03 5.94 -28.52
N SER A 173 -11.63 7.19 -28.76
CA SER A 173 -11.60 8.24 -27.74
C SER A 173 -13.00 8.66 -27.29
N SER A 174 -14.02 8.38 -28.10
CA SER A 174 -15.44 8.56 -27.81
C SER A 174 -16.25 7.40 -28.39
N GLY A 175 -17.19 6.86 -27.61
CA GLY A 175 -18.05 5.74 -28.00
C GLY A 175 -17.77 4.44 -27.25
N ASN A 176 -18.47 3.37 -27.65
CA ASN A 176 -18.39 2.08 -26.98
C ASN A 176 -17.03 1.40 -27.21
N PRO A 177 -16.41 0.82 -26.16
CA PRO A 177 -15.18 0.05 -26.31
C PRO A 177 -15.35 -1.08 -27.33
N LYS A 178 -14.33 -1.28 -28.16
CA LYS A 178 -14.28 -2.44 -29.05
C LYS A 178 -13.87 -3.66 -28.24
N ASN A 179 -14.78 -4.63 -28.16
CA ASN A 179 -14.51 -5.91 -27.52
C ASN A 179 -13.56 -6.76 -28.37
N VAL A 180 -12.73 -7.54 -27.70
CA VAL A 180 -11.91 -8.56 -28.35
C VAL A 180 -12.76 -9.81 -28.59
N PRO A 181 -12.78 -10.37 -29.81
CA PRO A 181 -13.44 -11.64 -30.06
C PRO A 181 -12.88 -12.77 -29.17
N ALA A 182 -13.72 -13.70 -28.75
CA ALA A 182 -13.29 -14.83 -27.94
C ALA A 182 -12.16 -15.61 -28.63
N GLY A 183 -11.10 -15.94 -27.87
CA GLY A 183 -9.94 -16.69 -28.37
C GLY A 183 -8.93 -15.88 -29.20
N TYR A 184 -9.22 -14.60 -29.51
CA TYR A 184 -8.28 -13.75 -30.22
C TYR A 184 -7.02 -13.48 -29.38
N ARG A 185 -5.87 -13.37 -30.05
CA ARG A 185 -4.58 -13.09 -29.41
C ARG A 185 -3.96 -11.85 -30.02
N CYS A 186 -3.43 -10.97 -29.18
CA CYS A 186 -2.63 -9.86 -29.67
C CYS A 186 -1.20 -10.35 -29.96
N SER A 187 -0.48 -9.59 -30.78
CA SER A 187 0.92 -9.80 -31.10
C SER A 187 1.85 -9.05 -30.11
N LYS A 188 3.14 -9.37 -30.14
CA LYS A 188 4.15 -8.63 -29.37
C LYS A 188 4.26 -7.16 -29.79
N ALA A 189 3.97 -6.84 -31.05
CA ALA A 189 4.00 -5.47 -31.55
C ALA A 189 2.89 -4.60 -30.95
N ASP A 190 1.76 -5.22 -30.57
CA ASP A 190 0.63 -4.50 -29.99
C ASP A 190 0.98 -3.90 -28.61
N VAL A 191 1.86 -4.53 -27.84
CA VAL A 191 2.33 -4.02 -26.55
C VAL A 191 2.86 -2.58 -26.66
N ALA A 192 3.66 -2.30 -27.69
CA ALA A 192 4.18 -0.95 -27.95
C ALA A 192 3.09 0.00 -28.46
N ARG A 193 2.24 -0.50 -29.37
CA ARG A 193 1.28 0.31 -30.12
C ARG A 193 0.10 0.78 -29.28
N THR A 194 -0.41 -0.07 -28.39
CA THR A 194 -1.71 0.12 -27.72
C THR A 194 -1.64 -0.12 -26.21
N GLY A 195 -0.44 -0.44 -25.71
CA GLY A 195 -0.17 -0.70 -24.31
C GLY A 195 -0.18 -2.18 -23.96
N GLY A 196 0.63 -2.52 -22.96
CA GLY A 196 0.81 -3.88 -22.46
C GLY A 196 0.46 -4.00 -20.98
N VAL A 197 0.05 -5.19 -20.58
CA VAL A 197 -0.10 -5.56 -19.18
C VAL A 197 0.61 -6.89 -18.96
N LEU A 198 1.56 -6.90 -18.03
CA LEU A 198 2.22 -8.10 -17.57
C LEU A 198 1.69 -8.43 -16.18
N ARG A 199 1.27 -9.68 -15.95
CA ARG A 199 0.78 -10.18 -14.67
C ARG A 199 1.59 -11.39 -14.23
N MET A 200 1.97 -11.42 -12.97
CA MET A 200 2.61 -12.59 -12.37
C MET A 200 2.34 -12.65 -10.87
N THR A 201 2.60 -13.81 -10.29
CA THR A 201 2.66 -13.98 -8.83
C THR A 201 4.03 -14.53 -8.48
N ALA A 202 4.71 -13.85 -7.59
CA ALA A 202 6.05 -14.17 -7.14
C ALA A 202 6.04 -14.68 -5.71
N ARG A 203 6.95 -15.58 -5.40
CA ARG A 203 7.31 -15.95 -4.03
C ARG A 203 8.76 -15.51 -3.81
N PRO A 204 9.06 -14.70 -2.78
CA PRO A 204 10.42 -14.30 -2.53
C PRO A 204 11.27 -15.50 -2.11
N ALA A 205 12.58 -15.43 -2.38
CA ALA A 205 13.55 -16.49 -2.05
C ALA A 205 13.88 -16.60 -0.55
N SER A 206 13.10 -15.94 0.32
CA SER A 206 13.43 -15.59 1.71
C SER A 206 13.83 -16.77 2.63
N THR A 207 14.63 -16.42 3.64
CA THR A 207 14.99 -17.18 4.86
C THR A 207 13.90 -17.14 5.96
N MET A 208 12.76 -16.48 5.74
CA MET A 208 11.63 -16.48 6.67
C MET A 208 10.93 -17.84 6.74
N THR A 209 10.33 -18.16 7.89
CA THR A 209 9.63 -19.44 8.13
C THR A 209 8.47 -19.69 7.15
N GLU A 210 7.89 -18.65 6.54
CA GLU A 210 6.96 -18.79 5.41
C GLU A 210 6.84 -17.49 4.60
N PRO A 211 7.63 -17.28 3.52
CA PRO A 211 7.50 -16.08 2.70
C PRO A 211 6.12 -16.01 2.04
N GLY A 212 5.39 -14.92 2.30
CA GLY A 212 4.15 -14.59 1.60
C GLY A 212 4.38 -14.37 0.10
N ARG A 213 3.35 -14.65 -0.70
CA ARG A 213 3.39 -14.41 -2.14
C ARG A 213 2.95 -12.98 -2.47
N THR A 214 3.41 -12.47 -3.61
CA THR A 214 3.08 -11.14 -4.11
C THR A 214 2.51 -11.24 -5.51
N SER A 215 1.33 -10.66 -5.74
CA SER A 215 0.79 -10.48 -7.08
C SER A 215 1.27 -9.16 -7.65
N ILE A 216 1.90 -9.22 -8.82
CA ILE A 216 2.55 -8.09 -9.49
C ILE A 216 1.86 -7.86 -10.83
N VAL A 217 1.48 -6.61 -11.08
CA VAL A 217 0.91 -6.17 -12.35
C VAL A 217 1.71 -4.97 -12.86
N ILE A 218 2.26 -5.08 -14.07
CA ILE A 218 2.96 -3.99 -14.74
C ILE A 218 2.14 -3.59 -15.97
N THR A 219 1.64 -2.36 -15.98
CA THR A 219 0.92 -1.77 -17.11
C THR A 219 1.83 -0.76 -17.81
N SER A 220 1.97 -0.85 -19.13
CA SER A 220 2.85 0.02 -19.90
C SER A 220 2.14 0.70 -21.07
N THR A 221 2.60 1.91 -21.42
CA THR A 221 2.27 2.62 -22.66
C THR A 221 3.56 2.95 -23.39
N GLY A 222 3.62 2.72 -24.71
CA GLY A 222 4.79 3.08 -25.54
C GLY A 222 6.05 2.25 -25.28
N LEU A 223 5.99 1.19 -24.47
CA LEU A 223 7.08 0.24 -24.27
C LEU A 223 6.92 -0.97 -25.18
N THR A 224 8.02 -1.45 -25.75
CA THR A 224 8.01 -2.73 -26.49
C THR A 224 7.81 -3.92 -25.57
N TYR A 225 7.37 -5.05 -26.13
CA TYR A 225 7.30 -6.32 -25.41
C TYR A 225 8.62 -6.66 -24.71
N ALA A 226 9.76 -6.46 -25.39
CA ALA A 226 11.08 -6.73 -24.84
C ALA A 226 11.42 -5.80 -23.67
N GLN A 227 11.09 -4.51 -23.75
CA GLN A 227 11.30 -3.57 -22.65
C GLN A 227 10.43 -3.91 -21.44
N LEU A 228 9.15 -4.25 -21.66
CA LEU A 228 8.24 -4.67 -20.58
C LEU A 228 8.76 -5.92 -19.87
N VAL A 229 9.19 -6.92 -20.63
CA VAL A 229 9.79 -8.15 -20.09
C VAL A 229 11.12 -7.88 -19.38
N ALA A 230 11.94 -6.96 -19.90
CA ALA A 230 13.21 -6.59 -19.27
C ALA A 230 13.02 -5.85 -17.94
N ILE A 231 12.02 -4.97 -17.84
CA ILE A 231 11.63 -4.34 -16.56
C ILE A 231 11.18 -5.41 -15.57
N ALA A 232 10.26 -6.29 -16.00
CA ALA A 232 9.76 -7.39 -15.17
C ALA A 232 10.87 -8.35 -14.70
N SER A 233 11.84 -8.64 -15.56
CA SER A 233 12.98 -9.51 -15.24
C SER A 233 14.10 -8.81 -14.46
N SER A 234 13.93 -7.52 -14.16
CA SER A 234 14.84 -6.75 -13.32
C SER A 234 14.28 -6.48 -11.93
N LEU A 235 13.12 -7.07 -11.62
CA LEU A 235 12.51 -6.91 -10.33
C LEU A 235 13.35 -7.59 -9.26
N GLU A 236 13.76 -6.83 -8.26
CA GLU A 236 14.50 -7.27 -7.09
C GLU A 236 13.59 -7.21 -5.85
N GLN A 237 13.81 -8.10 -4.90
CA GLN A 237 12.96 -8.16 -3.72
C GLN A 237 13.22 -6.93 -2.83
N ALA A 238 12.18 -6.15 -2.57
CA ALA A 238 12.14 -5.15 -1.52
C ALA A 238 11.48 -5.78 -0.28
N SER A 239 12.31 -6.23 0.66
CA SER A 239 11.83 -6.79 1.93
C SER A 239 11.56 -5.67 2.94
N GLY A 240 10.42 -5.76 3.64
CA GLY A 240 10.20 -4.97 4.84
C GLY A 240 11.11 -5.46 5.96
N GLY A 241 11.90 -4.57 6.55
CA GLY A 241 12.82 -4.94 7.63
C GLY A 241 13.65 -3.77 8.10
N GLY A 242 13.43 -3.34 9.36
CA GLY A 242 14.33 -2.42 10.07
C GLY A 242 14.24 -0.94 9.75
N GLY A 243 13.20 -0.45 9.07
CA GLY A 243 12.98 1.00 8.93
C GLY A 243 12.42 1.63 10.21
N ASP A 244 12.58 2.95 10.37
CA ASP A 244 11.99 3.78 11.44
C ASP A 244 10.45 3.89 11.34
N VAL A 245 9.79 2.88 10.76
CA VAL A 245 8.34 2.87 10.57
C VAL A 245 7.68 2.38 11.85
N THR A 246 7.04 3.29 12.56
CA THR A 246 6.19 2.96 13.71
C THR A 246 4.88 2.35 13.21
N GLY A 247 4.72 1.04 13.37
CA GLY A 247 3.45 0.36 13.13
C GLY A 247 3.10 0.11 11.67
N SER A 248 3.65 -0.98 11.12
CA SER A 248 3.21 -1.45 9.81
C SER A 248 1.72 -1.81 9.81
N ALA A 249 1.09 -1.82 8.64
CA ALA A 249 -0.29 -2.24 8.46
C ALA A 249 -0.57 -3.61 9.10
N GLN A 250 0.38 -4.55 9.01
CA GLN A 250 0.32 -5.83 9.71
C GLN A 250 0.24 -5.67 11.23
N MET A 251 1.09 -4.85 11.84
CA MET A 251 1.08 -4.64 13.30
C MET A 251 -0.21 -3.96 13.76
N VAL A 252 -0.67 -2.96 13.01
CA VAL A 252 -1.92 -2.24 13.27
C VAL A 252 -3.10 -3.21 13.28
N ALA A 253 -3.22 -4.05 12.25
CA ALA A 253 -4.29 -5.03 12.13
C ALA A 253 -4.20 -6.16 13.16
N MET A 254 -3.00 -6.66 13.45
CA MET A 254 -2.80 -7.64 14.52
C MET A 254 -3.18 -7.10 15.89
N CYS A 255 -2.84 -5.84 16.19
CA CYS A 255 -3.28 -5.13 17.39
C CYS A 255 -4.81 -5.07 17.45
N GLY A 256 -5.47 -4.68 16.34
CA GLY A 256 -6.92 -4.71 16.21
C GLY A 256 -7.52 -6.10 16.51
N GLN A 257 -6.95 -7.17 15.96
CA GLN A 257 -7.42 -8.54 16.23
C GLN A 257 -7.27 -8.96 17.70
N MET A 258 -6.18 -8.57 18.36
CA MET A 258 -5.96 -8.88 19.78
C MET A 258 -6.99 -8.18 20.67
N VAL A 259 -7.26 -6.90 20.39
CA VAL A 259 -8.20 -6.06 21.16
C VAL A 259 -9.65 -6.45 20.85
N ASP A 260 -10.06 -6.46 19.58
CA ASP A 260 -11.43 -6.76 19.15
C ASP A 260 -11.80 -8.22 19.48
N GLY A 261 -10.82 -9.13 19.46
CA GLY A 261 -10.98 -10.53 19.85
C GLY A 261 -10.98 -10.79 21.36
N ALA A 262 -10.81 -9.75 22.19
CA ALA A 262 -10.67 -9.84 23.64
C ALA A 262 -9.70 -10.95 24.07
N MET A 263 -8.53 -11.00 23.41
CA MET A 263 -7.56 -12.07 23.67
C MET A 263 -6.99 -11.97 25.08
N THR A 264 -6.77 -13.11 25.72
CA THR A 264 -5.94 -13.14 26.93
C THR A 264 -4.49 -12.83 26.58
N TYR A 265 -3.68 -12.37 27.54
CA TYR A 265 -2.25 -12.13 27.31
C TYR A 265 -1.55 -13.36 26.70
N GLU A 266 -1.82 -14.55 27.23
CA GLU A 266 -1.24 -15.80 26.72
C GLU A 266 -1.62 -16.06 25.25
N LYS A 267 -2.89 -15.91 24.90
CA LYS A 267 -3.38 -16.08 23.53
C LYS A 267 -2.79 -15.03 22.59
N ALA A 268 -2.76 -13.77 23.02
CA ALA A 268 -2.17 -12.68 22.24
C ALA A 268 -0.66 -12.87 22.06
N SER A 269 0.05 -13.39 23.06
CA SER A 269 1.49 -13.67 22.98
C SER A 269 1.77 -14.80 22.01
N ALA A 270 0.99 -15.88 22.06
CA ALA A 270 1.08 -16.97 21.10
C ALA A 270 0.72 -16.49 19.68
N PHE A 271 -0.28 -15.64 19.54
CA PHE A 271 -0.66 -15.03 18.27
C PHE A 271 0.46 -14.15 17.71
N ALA A 272 1.04 -13.24 18.49
CA ALA A 272 2.18 -12.42 18.08
C ALA A 272 3.37 -13.28 17.64
N ALA A 273 3.75 -14.26 18.46
CA ALA A 273 4.86 -15.17 18.18
C ALA A 273 4.63 -15.98 16.90
N SER A 274 3.41 -16.48 16.68
CA SER A 274 3.05 -17.20 15.45
C SER A 274 3.13 -16.35 14.18
N ASN A 275 3.14 -15.03 14.32
CA ASN A 275 3.29 -14.07 13.24
C ASN A 275 4.70 -13.45 13.18
N GLY A 276 5.66 -13.95 13.95
CA GLY A 276 7.05 -13.48 13.94
C GLY A 276 7.31 -12.24 14.78
N TYR A 277 6.40 -11.87 15.69
CA TYR A 277 6.57 -10.73 16.58
C TYR A 277 6.74 -11.15 18.03
N SER A 278 7.46 -10.33 18.79
CA SER A 278 7.53 -10.43 20.23
C SER A 278 6.45 -9.56 20.90
N MET A 279 6.08 -9.89 22.13
CA MET A 279 5.09 -9.14 22.90
C MET A 279 5.55 -8.96 24.34
N ARG A 280 5.21 -7.82 24.93
CA ARG A 280 5.41 -7.53 26.35
C ARG A 280 4.23 -6.75 26.92
N ILE A 281 4.10 -6.75 28.24
CA ILE A 281 3.10 -5.95 28.96
C ILE A 281 3.68 -4.58 29.28
N GLY A 282 2.99 -3.52 28.89
CA GLY A 282 3.29 -2.13 29.28
C GLY A 282 2.39 -1.58 30.38
N SER A 283 1.21 -2.16 30.60
CA SER A 283 0.31 -1.80 31.70
C SER A 283 -0.58 -2.96 32.12
N ILE A 284 -0.87 -3.04 33.43
CA ILE A 284 -1.80 -4.01 34.05
C ILE A 284 -2.85 -3.24 34.83
N ASP A 285 -4.12 -3.42 34.49
CA ASP A 285 -5.26 -2.79 35.17
C ASP A 285 -5.16 -1.26 35.28
N GLY A 286 -4.52 -0.62 34.29
CA GLY A 286 -4.28 0.82 34.23
C GLY A 286 -2.96 1.27 34.85
N GLU A 287 -2.26 0.40 35.58
CA GLU A 287 -0.96 0.69 36.18
C GLU A 287 0.18 0.41 35.20
N ALA A 288 0.98 1.43 34.92
CA ALA A 288 2.12 1.31 34.00
C ALA A 288 3.19 0.38 34.58
N GLN A 289 3.78 -0.46 33.73
CA GLN A 289 4.89 -1.33 34.08
C GLN A 289 6.21 -0.68 33.67
N MET A 290 7.27 -0.91 34.44
CA MET A 290 8.60 -0.45 34.06
C MET A 290 9.08 -1.24 32.84
N VAL A 291 9.13 -0.58 31.70
CA VAL A 291 9.63 -1.15 30.44
C VAL A 291 10.69 -0.24 29.85
N THR A 292 11.67 -0.83 29.16
CA THR A 292 12.67 -0.08 28.42
C THR A 292 12.01 0.64 27.24
N MET A 293 12.39 1.90 27.01
CA MET A 293 11.93 2.72 25.87
C MET A 293 12.72 2.44 24.58
N ASP A 294 13.30 1.25 24.44
CA ASP A 294 14.01 0.85 23.22
C ASP A 294 13.03 0.68 22.05
N PHE A 295 13.33 1.30 20.92
CA PHE A 295 12.54 1.12 19.69
C PHE A 295 12.83 -0.25 19.07
N ARG A 296 11.77 -1.03 18.85
CA ARG A 296 11.79 -2.37 18.26
C ARG A 296 10.60 -2.55 17.33
N TRP A 297 10.90 -2.52 16.04
CA TRP A 297 9.95 -2.79 14.94
C TRP A 297 9.33 -4.20 14.97
N ASP A 298 9.87 -5.12 15.78
CA ASP A 298 9.44 -6.50 15.94
C ASP A 298 8.71 -6.76 17.28
N ARG A 299 8.28 -5.72 17.99
CA ARG A 299 7.69 -5.85 19.34
C ARG A 299 6.39 -5.09 19.52
N PHE A 300 5.42 -5.77 20.12
CA PHE A 300 4.21 -5.17 20.67
C PHE A 300 4.38 -4.88 22.17
N THR A 301 3.87 -3.73 22.60
CA THR A 301 3.66 -3.42 24.02
C THR A 301 2.16 -3.34 24.27
N VAL A 302 1.61 -4.25 25.08
CA VAL A 302 0.16 -4.36 25.31
C VAL A 302 -0.25 -3.85 26.68
N SER A 303 -1.47 -3.32 26.76
CA SER A 303 -2.17 -3.03 28.00
C SER A 303 -3.17 -4.14 28.27
N VAL A 304 -3.19 -4.66 29.50
CA VAL A 304 -4.12 -5.71 29.91
C VAL A 304 -5.01 -5.25 31.06
N VAL A 305 -6.28 -5.62 31.03
CA VAL A 305 -7.24 -5.44 32.13
C VAL A 305 -7.88 -6.79 32.41
N LYS A 306 -7.81 -7.28 33.66
CA LYS A 306 -8.27 -8.63 34.03
C LYS A 306 -7.74 -9.71 33.08
N ASN A 307 -6.45 -9.61 32.72
CA ASN A 307 -5.74 -10.49 31.78
C ASN A 307 -6.24 -10.45 30.30
N ILE A 308 -7.10 -9.50 29.94
CA ILE A 308 -7.57 -9.28 28.56
C ILE A 308 -6.83 -8.10 27.94
N VAL A 309 -6.36 -8.24 26.70
CA VAL A 309 -5.73 -7.15 25.95
C VAL A 309 -6.78 -6.08 25.62
N THR A 310 -6.57 -4.86 26.10
CA THR A 310 -7.47 -3.70 25.87
C THR A 310 -6.83 -2.61 25.02
N GLY A 311 -5.52 -2.67 24.82
CA GLY A 311 -4.79 -1.76 23.98
C GLY A 311 -3.43 -2.34 23.61
N CYS A 312 -2.86 -1.84 22.52
CA CYS A 312 -1.54 -2.26 22.09
C CYS A 312 -0.86 -1.13 21.31
N THR A 313 0.41 -0.95 21.60
CA THR A 313 1.34 -0.08 20.88
C THR A 313 2.43 -0.93 20.24
N TYR A 314 3.10 -0.35 19.25
CA TYR A 314 4.11 -0.95 18.41
C TYR A 314 5.19 0.09 18.13
N GLY A 315 6.43 -0.36 17.94
CA GLY A 315 7.60 0.53 17.95
C GLY A 315 8.25 0.55 19.32
#